data_AF-A0A5N5RLG1-F1
#
_entry.id   AF-A0A5N5RLG1-F1
#
_cell.length_a   1.000
_cell.length_b   1.000
_cell.length_c   1.000
_cell.angle_alpha   90.00
_cell.angle_beta   90.00
_cell.angle_gamma   90.00
#
_symmetry.space_group_name_H-M   'P 1'
#
loop_
_entity.id
_entity.type
_entity.pdbx_description
1 polymer ?
#
loop_
_entity_poly.entity_id
_entity_poly.type
_entity_poly.pdbx_seq_one_letter_code
_entity_poly.pdbx_strand_id
1 'polypeptide(L)' 'MSEETNRHTDGSAPAYDPHRRTPRRHRRVTLPGTELFDADGVKLEPGDRRTEAQRNADDDARILGELPPHWAVFNTAQ' A
#
# COMPACT_ATOMS: atom_id res chain seq x y z
N MET A 1 -30.73 -43.75 -54.44
CA MET A 1 -30.85 -43.56 -52.98
C MET A 1 -29.47 -43.84 -52.42
N SER A 2 -28.70 -42.80 -52.16
CA SER A 2 -27.37 -42.92 -51.56
C SER A 2 -27.44 -42.17 -50.23
N GLU A 3 -27.53 -42.95 -49.15
CA GLU A 3 -27.46 -42.46 -47.78
C GLU A 3 -26.00 -42.11 -47.49
N GLU A 4 -25.63 -40.85 -47.69
CA GLU A 4 -24.32 -40.38 -47.26
C GLU A 4 -24.42 -39.90 -45.81
N THR A 5 -24.09 -40.82 -44.91
CA THR A 5 -24.14 -40.62 -43.46
C THR A 5 -23.15 -39.53 -43.03
N ASN A 6 -23.73 -38.45 -42.51
CA ASN A 6 -23.10 -37.36 -41.79
C ASN A 6 -22.19 -37.87 -40.65
N ARG A 7 -20.87 -38.02 -40.90
CA ARG A 7 -19.88 -38.27 -39.84
C ARG A 7 -19.41 -36.96 -39.24
N HIS A 8 -20.12 -36.47 -38.23
CA HIS A 8 -19.56 -35.51 -37.28
C HIS A 8 -18.49 -36.22 -36.46
N THR A 9 -17.22 -35.87 -36.66
CA THR A 9 -16.14 -36.25 -35.75
C THR A 9 -16.30 -35.40 -34.49
N ASP A 10 -16.96 -35.95 -33.48
CA ASP A 10 -16.94 -35.42 -32.13
C ASP A 10 -15.51 -35.59 -31.59
N GLY A 11 -14.68 -34.58 -31.85
CA GLY A 11 -13.39 -34.43 -31.22
C GLY A 11 -13.62 -34.21 -29.74
N SER A 12 -13.69 -35.31 -28.99
CA SER A 12 -13.84 -35.37 -27.53
C SER A 12 -12.81 -34.45 -26.89
N ALA A 13 -13.21 -33.20 -26.68
CA ALA A 13 -12.45 -32.25 -25.91
C ALA A 13 -12.48 -32.78 -24.48
N PRO A 14 -11.31 -32.90 -23.81
CA PRO A 14 -11.29 -33.37 -22.43
C PRO A 14 -12.23 -32.50 -21.59
N ALA A 15 -13.10 -33.14 -20.83
CA ALA A 15 -14.04 -32.46 -19.94
C ALA A 15 -13.30 -31.45 -19.05
N TYR A 16 -13.90 -30.28 -18.86
CA TYR A 16 -13.30 -29.20 -18.08
C TYR A 16 -13.03 -29.64 -16.64
N ASP A 17 -11.76 -29.64 -16.25
CA ASP A 17 -11.31 -29.93 -14.88
C ASP A 17 -10.73 -28.65 -14.24
N PRO A 18 -11.42 -28.05 -13.26
CA PRO A 18 -10.95 -26.85 -12.57
C PRO A 18 -9.71 -27.09 -11.70
N HIS A 19 -9.40 -28.35 -11.35
CA HIS A 19 -8.26 -28.72 -10.49
C HIS A 19 -6.96 -28.95 -11.27
N ARG A 20 -7.02 -28.96 -12.60
CA ARG A 20 -5.83 -29.11 -13.47
C ARG A 20 -4.88 -27.91 -13.42
N ARG A 21 -5.29 -26.81 -12.77
CA ARG A 21 -4.46 -25.60 -12.62
C ARG A 21 -3.43 -25.79 -11.52
N THR A 22 -2.16 -25.91 -11.89
CA THR A 22 -1.07 -25.81 -10.93
C THR A 22 -0.96 -24.37 -10.42
N PRO A 23 -0.84 -24.13 -9.10
CA PRO A 23 -0.68 -22.79 -8.56
C PRO A 23 0.59 -22.13 -9.14
N ARG A 24 0.41 -21.00 -9.80
CA ARG A 24 1.53 -20.23 -10.36
C ARG A 24 2.32 -19.62 -9.20
N ARG A 25 3.52 -20.13 -8.94
CA ARG A 25 4.44 -19.52 -7.95
C ARG A 25 5.18 -18.36 -8.63
N HIS A 26 4.97 -17.14 -8.13
CA HIS A 26 5.71 -15.97 -8.59
C HIS A 26 7.05 -15.87 -7.84
N ARG A 27 8.17 -15.82 -8.57
CA ARG A 27 9.50 -15.64 -7.97
C ARG A 27 9.72 -14.15 -7.71
N ARG A 28 9.86 -13.76 -6.43
CA ARG A 28 10.27 -12.39 -6.08
C ARG A 28 11.74 -12.23 -6.43
N VAL A 29 12.04 -11.31 -7.36
CA VAL A 29 13.41 -10.90 -7.63
C VAL A 29 13.71 -9.74 -6.70
N THR A 30 14.63 -9.93 -5.75
CA THR A 30 15.13 -8.87 -4.87
C THR A 30 16.47 -8.42 -5.44
N LEU A 31 16.55 -7.19 -5.94
CA LEU A 31 17.82 -6.55 -6.28
C LEU A 31 18.33 -5.84 -5.02
N PRO A 32 19.49 -6.20 -4.46
CA PRO A 32 20.09 -5.42 -3.38
C PRO A 32 20.46 -4.04 -3.91
N GLY A 33 20.19 -3.00 -3.12
CA GLY A 33 20.65 -1.65 -3.43
C GLY A 33 22.18 -1.59 -3.51
N THR A 34 22.70 -0.67 -4.31
CA THR A 34 24.16 -0.41 -4.47
C THR A 34 24.61 0.84 -3.72
N GLU A 35 23.77 1.39 -2.86
CA GLU A 35 24.02 2.64 -2.15
C GLU A 35 25.11 2.46 -1.10
N LEU A 36 26.16 3.28 -1.18
CA LEU A 36 27.22 3.39 -0.19
C LEU A 36 26.91 4.64 0.64
N PHE A 37 26.39 4.44 1.85
CA PHE A 37 26.34 5.53 2.82
C PHE A 37 27.76 5.79 3.27
N ASP A 38 28.33 6.94 2.88
CA ASP A 38 29.57 7.43 3.49
C ASP A 38 29.36 7.51 5.01
N ALA A 39 30.38 7.21 5.80
CA ALA A 39 30.29 7.22 7.27
C ALA A 39 29.87 8.59 7.85
N ASP A 40 29.91 9.64 7.02
CA ASP A 40 29.36 10.97 7.29
C ASP A 40 27.93 11.09 6.70
N GLY A 41 27.10 10.10 7.01
CA GLY A 41 25.74 9.96 6.48
C GLY A 41 24.82 11.07 6.98
N VAL A 42 24.33 11.88 6.04
CA VAL A 42 23.30 12.93 6.18
C VAL A 42 23.75 14.14 7.01
N LYS A 43 23.79 15.31 6.35
CA LYS A 43 23.88 16.60 7.04
C LYS A 43 22.63 16.74 7.90
N LEU A 44 22.80 16.77 9.22
CA LEU A 44 21.72 17.07 10.13
C LEU A 44 21.25 18.50 9.86
N GLU A 45 20.07 18.62 9.27
CA GLU A 45 19.44 19.92 9.08
C GLU A 45 19.02 20.45 10.45
N PRO A 46 18.91 21.79 10.63
CA PRO A 46 18.46 22.37 11.90
C PRO A 46 17.10 21.81 12.38
N GLY A 47 16.27 21.31 11.47
CA GLY A 47 15.01 20.64 11.76
C GLY A 47 15.15 19.25 12.40
N ASP A 48 16.25 18.54 12.13
CA ASP A 48 16.51 17.19 12.67
C ASP A 48 16.95 17.23 14.13
N ARG A 49 17.43 18.39 14.58
CA ARG A 49 17.89 18.63 15.96
C ARG A 49 16.76 19.10 16.87
N ARG A 50 15.54 19.28 16.35
CA ARG A 50 14.38 19.64 17.18
C ARG A 50 14.02 18.46 18.06
N THR A 51 14.01 18.69 19.36
CA THR A 51 13.53 17.72 20.33
C THR A 51 12.03 17.48 20.11
N GLU A 52 11.56 16.29 20.44
CA GLU A 52 10.14 15.95 20.34
C GLU A 52 9.26 16.90 21.18
N ALA A 53 9.74 17.29 22.36
CA ALA A 53 9.06 18.26 23.21
C ALA A 53 8.89 19.64 22.55
N GLN A 54 9.90 20.14 21.82
CA GLN A 54 9.79 21.43 21.13
C GLN A 54 8.76 21.36 20.00
N ARG A 55 8.75 20.25 19.23
CA ARG A 55 7.76 20.04 18.17
C ARG A 55 6.34 20.01 18.74
N ASN A 56 6.14 19.28 19.84
CA ASN A 56 4.84 19.20 20.49
C ASN A 56 4.37 20.56 21.02
N ALA A 57 5.26 21.36 21.61
CA ALA A 57 4.92 22.70 22.08
C ALA A 57 4.56 23.65 20.93
N ASP A 58 5.30 23.59 19.82
CA ASP A 58 5.01 24.37 18.61
C ASP A 58 3.67 23.93 17.98
N ASP A 59 3.39 22.63 17.96
CA ASP A 59 2.14 22.06 17.48
C ASP A 59 0.95 22.39 18.41
N ASP A 60 1.13 22.34 19.72
CA ASP A 60 0.10 22.74 20.70
C ASP A 60 -0.25 24.22 20.54
N ALA A 61 0.77 25.08 20.39
CA ALA A 61 0.55 26.52 20.13
C ALA A 61 -0.23 26.76 18.84
N ARG A 62 0.07 25.99 17.78
CA ARG A 62 -0.64 26.05 16.50
C ARG A 62 -2.08 25.50 16.60
N ILE A 63 -2.26 24.35 17.25
CA ILE A 63 -3.57 23.72 17.47
C ILE A 63 -4.51 24.65 18.24
N LEU A 64 -3.98 25.37 19.25
CA LEU A 64 -4.78 26.32 20.04
C LEU A 64 -5.02 27.65 19.31
N GLY A 65 -4.12 28.07 18.42
CA GLY A 65 -4.24 29.33 17.67
C GLY A 65 -5.19 29.27 16.47
N GLU A 66 -5.33 28.11 15.84
CA GLU A 66 -6.14 27.91 14.64
C GLU A 66 -7.46 27.19 14.92
N LEU A 67 -7.87 27.11 16.19
CA LEU A 67 -9.01 26.33 16.65
C LEU A 67 -10.34 27.05 16.29
N PRO A 68 -11.21 26.49 15.41
CA PRO A 68 -12.54 27.00 15.15
C PRO A 68 -13.34 27.41 16.39
N PRO A 69 -14.20 28.44 16.29
CA PRO A 69 -14.90 29.03 17.44
C PRO A 69 -15.86 28.08 18.18
N HIS A 70 -16.18 26.93 17.59
CA HIS A 70 -17.03 25.90 18.21
C HIS A 70 -16.22 24.82 18.97
N TRP A 71 -14.89 24.89 19.00
CA TRP A 71 -14.01 23.89 19.61
C TRP A 71 -13.60 24.21 21.06
N ALA A 72 -13.79 25.44 21.55
CA ALA A 72 -13.44 25.86 22.93
C ALA A 72 -14.62 26.50 23.70
N VAL A 73 -15.86 26.03 23.48
CA VAL A 73 -17.04 26.56 24.18
C VAL A 73 -17.21 25.84 25.52
N PHE A 74 -16.66 26.42 26.60
CA PHE A 74 -16.96 25.99 27.96
C PHE A 74 -18.23 26.70 28.44
N ASN A 75 -19.28 25.95 28.70
CA ASN A 75 -20.57 26.49 29.15
C ASN A 75 -20.44 26.96 30.61
N THR A 76 -20.25 28.26 30.84
CA THR A 76 -20.14 28.85 32.19
C THR A 76 -21.51 29.14 32.79
N ALA A 77 -22.33 28.11 32.99
CA ALA A 77 -23.56 28.21 33.77
C ALA A 77 -24.06 26.82 34.21
N GLN A 78 -23.60 26.36 35.38
CA GLN A 78 -24.45 25.68 36.35
C GLN A 78 -23.86 25.76 37.76
#